data_AF-A0A8K1GE52-F1
#
_entry.id   AF-A0A8K1GE52-F1
#
_cell.length_a   1.000
_cell.length_b   1.000
_cell.length_c   1.000
_cell.angle_alpha   90.00
_cell.angle_beta   90.00
_cell.angle_gamma   90.00
#
_symmetry.space_group_name_H-M   'P 1'
#
loop_
_entity.id
_entity.type
_entity.pdbx_description
1 polymer ?
#
loop_
_entity_poly.entity_id
_entity_poly.type
_entity_poly.pdbx_seq_one_letter_code
_entity_poly.pdbx_strand_id
1 'polypeptide(L)'
;MGWGPWALLALLCGAAGAAAPLRCNVSLDIPPEQRWLPVLRHFEPAFLRAAVRRIIDESVPKWVHQVIQPIAAELQLFMPQPFAGEIAGMCKALGVNLGDGILLNFAYESTAFCTSIVAQDDIGNIYHGRNLDYGFVDILSKITLDVQFIKSGQVAYQGTTFLGYVGLWTGQSPHKFTISGDERDGGRWWENAIAAFLNRNYPVSWLVRDTLSEAEDFQSAVLRLAGIPIIAEVYYIVGGVSPKEGMVITRNRRGPADLWPLNPLGGAWFRVETNYDHWTTPPPFDDRRTAAIKALNATGQHNINFDTLFKVTELPDPCHAGCGECALVMQTALRAPSGPESPLSPCAESHNLLTCILSSCLDKSAASFALTQFRQRHTAANDKFEEDFLEEDFKMFTVFEIQNATALIQRVGTDL
;
A
#
# COMPACT_ATOMS: atom_id res chain seq x y z
N MET A 1 54.87 20.82 27.82
CA MET A 1 54.80 21.66 26.61
C MET A 1 54.80 20.76 25.39
N GLY A 2 53.83 20.95 24.49
CA GLY A 2 53.90 20.47 23.09
C GLY A 2 53.16 19.18 22.77
N TRP A 3 51.83 19.23 22.68
CA TRP A 3 51.06 18.29 21.85
C TRP A 3 50.72 19.02 20.54
N GLY A 4 51.08 18.41 19.40
CA GLY A 4 51.00 19.02 18.07
C GLY A 4 49.57 19.16 17.51
N PRO A 5 49.41 19.90 16.40
CA PRO A 5 48.13 20.47 15.94
C PRO A 5 47.23 19.50 15.17
N TRP A 6 47.16 18.22 15.56
CA TRP A 6 46.37 17.20 14.86
C TRP A 6 45.01 16.87 15.52
N ALA A 7 44.59 17.63 16.54
CA ALA A 7 43.33 17.38 17.26
C ALA A 7 42.11 18.16 16.73
N LEU A 8 42.19 18.78 15.54
CA LEU A 8 41.14 19.68 15.03
C LEU A 8 40.55 19.28 13.66
N LEU A 9 40.60 18.00 13.31
CA LEU A 9 40.09 17.50 12.03
C LEU A 9 39.19 16.25 12.17
N ALA A 10 38.36 16.21 13.22
CA ALA A 10 37.42 15.10 13.46
C ALA A 10 36.00 15.56 13.82
N LEU A 11 35.55 16.73 13.32
CA LEU A 11 34.20 17.23 13.61
C LEU A 11 33.64 18.09 12.46
N LEU A 12 33.67 17.56 11.24
CA LEU A 12 32.91 18.11 10.10
C LEU A 12 32.31 17.00 9.20
N CYS A 13 31.84 15.90 9.79
CA CYS A 13 30.77 15.12 9.17
C CYS A 13 29.45 15.64 9.73
N GLY A 14 29.11 16.88 9.37
CA GLY A 14 27.76 17.39 9.57
C GLY A 14 26.80 16.52 8.78
N ALA A 15 25.75 16.06 9.44
CA ALA A 15 24.65 15.32 8.86
C ALA A 15 24.22 15.98 7.54
N ALA A 16 24.52 15.32 6.41
CA ALA A 16 23.83 15.60 5.17
C ALA A 16 22.40 15.14 5.40
N GLY A 17 21.51 16.07 5.76
CA GLY A 17 20.08 15.79 5.80
C GLY A 17 19.67 15.20 4.44
N ALA A 18 18.91 14.11 4.47
CA ALA A 18 18.43 13.48 3.25
C ALA A 18 17.77 14.53 2.35
N ALA A 19 18.21 14.63 1.10
CA ALA A 19 17.61 15.55 0.15
C ALA A 19 16.13 15.15 -0.05
N ALA A 20 15.22 16.13 0.00
CA ALA A 20 13.81 15.89 -0.23
C ALA A 20 13.59 15.24 -1.62
N PRO A 21 12.64 14.28 -1.76
CA PRO A 21 12.33 13.66 -3.04
C PRO A 21 11.98 14.67 -4.14
N LEU A 22 12.22 14.30 -5.39
CA LEU A 22 11.77 15.10 -6.53
C LEU A 22 10.23 15.18 -6.51
N ARG A 23 9.70 16.41 -6.56
CA ARG A 23 8.27 16.65 -6.73
C ARG A 23 7.91 16.72 -8.20
N CYS A 24 6.90 15.95 -8.62
CA CYS A 24 6.43 15.95 -10.00
C CYS A 24 4.90 15.87 -10.12
N ASN A 25 4.39 16.28 -11.28
CA ASN A 25 2.96 16.26 -11.56
C ASN A 25 2.64 15.17 -12.59
N VAL A 26 1.54 14.45 -12.37
CA VAL A 26 0.98 13.48 -13.31
C VAL A 26 -0.46 13.90 -13.61
N SER A 27 -0.74 14.25 -14.87
CA SER A 27 -2.11 14.61 -15.28
C SER A 27 -2.95 13.35 -15.47
N LEU A 28 -4.12 13.30 -14.84
CA LEU A 28 -5.14 12.26 -15.00
C LEU A 28 -6.03 12.50 -16.22
N ASP A 29 -5.97 13.70 -16.82
CA ASP A 29 -6.79 14.11 -17.98
C ASP A 29 -6.24 13.56 -19.31
N ILE A 30 -5.02 13.02 -19.31
CA ILE A 30 -4.41 12.39 -20.49
C ILE A 30 -4.47 10.86 -20.41
N PRO A 31 -4.40 10.15 -21.55
CA PRO A 31 -4.41 8.70 -21.60
C PRO A 31 -3.35 8.07 -20.67
N PRO A 32 -3.67 6.99 -19.96
CA PRO A 32 -2.77 6.30 -19.03
C PRO A 32 -1.34 6.09 -19.57
N GLU A 33 -1.21 5.68 -20.83
CA GLU A 33 0.06 5.39 -21.51
C GLU A 33 0.99 6.60 -21.62
N GLN A 34 0.48 7.81 -21.44
CA GLN A 34 1.22 9.05 -21.61
C GLN A 34 1.52 9.76 -20.28
N ARG A 35 0.88 9.34 -19.18
CA ARG A 35 0.88 10.03 -17.88
C ARG A 35 2.26 10.25 -17.29
N TRP A 36 3.11 9.24 -17.36
CA TRP A 36 4.46 9.25 -16.76
C TRP A 36 5.56 9.75 -17.70
N LEU A 37 5.26 9.95 -18.99
CA LEU A 37 6.28 10.34 -19.98
C LEU A 37 6.98 11.67 -19.66
N PRO A 38 6.31 12.72 -19.14
CA PRO A 38 7.01 13.93 -18.72
C PRO A 38 7.99 13.66 -17.57
N VAL A 39 7.61 12.81 -16.60
CA VAL A 39 8.43 12.48 -15.43
C VAL A 39 9.68 11.71 -15.83
N LEU A 40 9.58 10.77 -16.78
CA LEU A 40 10.71 10.00 -17.29
C LEU A 40 11.85 10.87 -17.85
N ARG A 41 11.56 12.09 -18.32
CA ARG A 41 12.56 13.01 -18.90
C ARG A 41 13.57 13.55 -17.87
N HIS A 42 13.28 13.42 -16.59
CA HIS A 42 14.17 13.85 -15.51
C HIS A 42 15.24 12.81 -15.16
N PHE A 43 15.21 11.62 -15.78
CA PHE A 43 16.04 10.49 -15.40
C PHE A 43 16.77 9.90 -16.60
N GLU A 44 17.98 9.41 -16.37
CA GLU A 44 18.76 8.72 -17.39
C GLU A 44 18.13 7.36 -17.74
N PRO A 45 17.67 7.14 -18.99
CA PRO A 45 16.98 5.90 -19.35
C PRO A 45 17.83 4.64 -19.17
N ALA A 46 19.15 4.77 -19.34
CA ALA A 46 20.09 3.67 -19.12
C ALA A 46 20.13 3.23 -17.64
N PHE A 47 20.07 4.18 -16.71
CA PHE A 47 20.01 3.90 -15.28
C PHE A 47 18.70 3.20 -14.93
N LEU A 48 17.56 3.71 -15.41
CA LEU A 48 16.25 3.09 -15.16
C LEU A 48 16.17 1.66 -15.68
N ARG A 49 16.66 1.40 -16.91
CA ARG A 49 16.73 0.03 -17.45
C ARG A 49 17.61 -0.90 -16.63
N ALA A 50 18.75 -0.41 -16.14
CA ALA A 50 19.64 -1.20 -15.29
C ALA A 50 18.99 -1.50 -13.93
N ALA A 51 18.29 -0.53 -13.35
CA ALA A 51 17.53 -0.68 -12.11
C ALA A 51 16.46 -1.76 -12.23
N VAL A 52 15.61 -1.69 -13.26
CA VAL A 52 14.56 -2.70 -13.51
C VAL A 52 15.14 -4.10 -13.62
N ARG A 53 16.22 -4.27 -14.41
CA ARG A 53 16.88 -5.57 -14.56
C ARG A 53 17.38 -6.12 -13.23
N ARG A 54 18.07 -5.30 -12.44
CA ARG A 54 18.63 -5.74 -11.15
C ARG A 54 17.55 -6.12 -10.16
N ILE A 55 16.49 -5.31 -10.03
CA ILE A 55 15.39 -5.60 -9.12
C ILE A 55 14.68 -6.90 -9.51
N ILE A 56 14.44 -7.12 -10.81
CA ILE A 56 13.84 -8.37 -11.27
C ILE A 56 14.75 -9.57 -11.00
N ASP A 57 16.03 -9.47 -11.36
CA ASP A 57 16.99 -10.57 -11.20
C ASP A 57 17.19 -10.99 -9.73
N GLU A 58 17.11 -10.03 -8.80
CA GLU A 58 17.31 -10.27 -7.37
C GLU A 58 16.00 -10.61 -6.60
N SER A 59 14.84 -10.07 -7.01
CA SER A 59 13.57 -10.24 -6.27
C SER A 59 12.60 -11.25 -6.89
N VAL A 60 12.73 -11.55 -8.18
CA VAL A 60 11.79 -12.41 -8.92
C VAL A 60 12.40 -13.81 -9.13
N PRO A 61 11.76 -14.89 -8.64
CA PRO A 61 12.22 -16.24 -8.92
C PRO A 61 12.29 -16.51 -10.42
N LYS A 62 13.37 -17.16 -10.87
CA LYS A 62 13.62 -17.42 -12.31
C LYS A 62 12.46 -18.10 -13.02
N TRP A 63 11.75 -19.01 -12.35
CA TRP A 63 10.60 -19.70 -12.91
C TRP A 63 9.42 -18.73 -13.14
N VAL A 64 9.18 -17.78 -12.24
CA VAL A 64 8.14 -16.74 -12.41
C VAL A 64 8.48 -15.89 -13.62
N HIS A 65 9.73 -15.43 -13.71
CA HIS A 65 10.19 -14.62 -14.83
C HIS A 65 10.00 -15.36 -16.17
N GLN A 66 10.35 -16.65 -16.26
CA GLN A 66 10.16 -17.47 -17.46
C GLN A 66 8.68 -17.67 -17.84
N VAL A 67 7.77 -17.74 -16.86
CA VAL A 67 6.33 -17.92 -17.10
C VAL A 67 5.65 -16.61 -17.51
N ILE A 68 6.02 -15.48 -16.91
CA ILE A 68 5.31 -14.20 -17.12
C ILE A 68 5.65 -13.57 -18.48
N GLN A 69 6.89 -13.71 -18.97
CA GLN A 69 7.31 -13.15 -20.26
C GLN A 69 6.40 -13.52 -21.44
N PRO A 70 6.04 -14.80 -21.68
CA PRO A 70 5.19 -15.18 -22.80
C PRO A 70 3.71 -14.78 -22.64
N ILE A 71 3.23 -14.55 -21.42
CA ILE A 71 1.81 -14.24 -21.14
C ILE A 71 1.57 -12.76 -20.77
N ALA A 72 2.58 -11.90 -20.91
CA ALA A 72 2.52 -10.53 -20.43
C ALA A 72 1.41 -9.72 -21.11
N ALA A 73 1.14 -9.97 -22.39
CA ALA A 73 0.06 -9.31 -23.12
C ALA A 73 -1.32 -9.73 -22.62
N GLU A 74 -1.49 -11.02 -22.31
CA GLU A 74 -2.72 -11.57 -21.74
C GLU A 74 -2.93 -11.06 -20.31
N LEU A 75 -1.87 -11.04 -19.48
CA LEU A 75 -1.92 -10.48 -18.13
C LEU A 75 -2.36 -9.01 -18.14
N GLN A 76 -1.93 -8.24 -19.15
CA GLN A 76 -2.36 -6.86 -19.34
C GLN A 76 -3.89 -6.72 -19.43
N LEU A 77 -4.60 -7.71 -19.99
CA LEU A 77 -6.06 -7.70 -20.12
C LEU A 77 -6.78 -7.92 -18.79
N PHE A 78 -6.12 -8.55 -17.82
CA PHE A 78 -6.65 -8.74 -16.46
C PHE A 78 -6.36 -7.55 -15.56
N MET A 79 -5.36 -6.73 -15.89
CA MET A 79 -4.99 -5.56 -15.11
C MET A 79 -6.07 -4.46 -15.19
N PRO A 80 -6.53 -3.90 -14.06
CA PRO A 80 -7.43 -2.76 -14.09
C PRO A 80 -6.76 -1.54 -14.74
N GLN A 81 -7.55 -0.78 -15.51
CA GLN A 81 -7.16 0.58 -15.87
C GLN A 81 -7.30 1.48 -14.64
N PRO A 82 -6.43 2.50 -14.48
CA PRO A 82 -5.44 2.99 -15.44
C PRO A 82 -4.06 2.29 -15.38
N PHE A 83 -3.86 1.37 -14.43
CA PHE A 83 -2.54 0.79 -14.12
C PHE A 83 -1.92 0.09 -15.33
N ALA A 84 -2.73 -0.68 -16.06
CA ALA A 84 -2.29 -1.41 -17.25
C ALA A 84 -1.69 -0.51 -18.33
N GLY A 85 -2.35 0.62 -18.62
CA GLY A 85 -1.88 1.57 -19.63
C GLY A 85 -0.65 2.35 -19.15
N GLU A 86 -0.60 2.75 -17.88
CA GLU A 86 0.57 3.45 -17.32
C GLU A 86 1.84 2.58 -17.36
N ILE A 87 1.76 1.30 -16.98
CA ILE A 87 2.88 0.35 -17.08
C ILE A 87 3.34 0.21 -18.53
N ALA A 88 2.40 -0.02 -19.46
CA ALA A 88 2.72 -0.19 -20.88
C ALA A 88 3.36 1.06 -21.49
N GLY A 89 2.88 2.25 -21.12
CA GLY A 89 3.43 3.54 -21.55
C GLY A 89 4.89 3.70 -21.15
N MET A 90 5.21 3.43 -19.88
CA MET A 90 6.58 3.50 -19.37
C MET A 90 7.48 2.45 -20.03
N CYS A 91 7.01 1.20 -20.17
CA CYS A 91 7.76 0.13 -20.82
C CYS A 91 8.14 0.49 -22.25
N LYS A 92 7.16 0.98 -23.03
CA LYS A 92 7.38 1.42 -24.41
C LYS A 92 8.38 2.57 -24.50
N ALA A 93 8.29 3.56 -23.61
CA ALA A 93 9.19 4.71 -23.61
C ALA A 93 10.64 4.33 -23.24
N LEU A 94 10.82 3.37 -22.34
CA LEU A 94 12.13 2.93 -21.87
C LEU A 94 12.75 1.82 -22.73
N GLY A 95 11.96 1.16 -23.60
CA GLY A 95 12.38 -0.03 -24.32
C GLY A 95 12.55 -1.24 -23.39
N VAL A 96 11.71 -1.33 -22.35
CA VAL A 96 11.65 -2.43 -21.39
C VAL A 96 10.52 -3.38 -21.79
N ASN A 97 10.69 -4.69 -21.57
CA ASN A 97 9.65 -5.67 -21.87
C ASN A 97 8.42 -5.43 -20.94
N LEU A 98 7.20 -5.57 -21.48
CA LEU A 98 5.98 -5.42 -20.68
C LEU A 98 5.93 -6.36 -19.48
N GLY A 99 6.36 -7.61 -19.66
CA GLY A 99 6.47 -8.60 -18.58
C GLY A 99 7.38 -8.14 -17.46
N ASP A 100 8.52 -7.50 -17.79
CA ASP A 100 9.41 -6.91 -16.79
C ASP A 100 8.75 -5.76 -16.04
N GLY A 101 8.01 -4.90 -16.75
CA GLY A 101 7.26 -3.81 -16.11
C GLY A 101 6.18 -4.31 -15.15
N ILE A 102 5.48 -5.39 -15.50
CA ILE A 102 4.49 -6.05 -14.65
C ILE A 102 5.17 -6.67 -13.43
N LEU A 103 6.23 -7.45 -13.64
CA LEU A 103 6.99 -8.10 -12.57
C LEU A 103 7.58 -7.10 -11.59
N LEU A 104 8.10 -5.96 -12.08
CA LEU A 104 8.58 -4.87 -11.24
C LEU A 104 7.49 -4.36 -10.31
N ASN A 105 6.27 -4.15 -10.82
CA ASN A 105 5.17 -3.68 -10.01
C ASN A 105 4.73 -4.71 -8.98
N PHE A 106 4.73 -6.01 -9.32
CA PHE A 106 4.47 -7.03 -8.30
C PHE A 106 5.60 -7.15 -7.28
N ALA A 107 6.87 -7.04 -7.69
CA ALA A 107 8.00 -7.14 -6.77
C ALA A 107 7.89 -6.12 -5.63
N TYR A 108 7.43 -4.90 -5.93
CA TYR A 108 7.15 -3.84 -4.96
C TYR A 108 5.95 -4.09 -4.03
N GLU A 109 5.14 -5.12 -4.28
CA GLU A 109 4.06 -5.54 -3.37
C GLU A 109 4.57 -6.42 -2.22
N SER A 110 5.86 -6.78 -2.22
CA SER A 110 6.49 -7.67 -1.26
C SER A 110 7.74 -7.03 -0.65
N THR A 111 8.21 -7.53 0.49
CA THR A 111 9.51 -7.19 1.10
C THR A 111 9.67 -5.76 1.64
N ALA A 112 8.57 -5.08 1.96
CA ALA A 112 8.57 -3.74 2.51
C ALA A 112 8.47 -3.77 4.05
N PHE A 113 9.56 -3.45 4.72
CA PHE A 113 9.54 -3.21 6.17
C PHE A 113 9.06 -1.78 6.42
N CYS A 114 8.21 -1.61 7.43
CA CYS A 114 7.49 -0.35 7.61
C CYS A 114 7.28 -0.03 9.08
N THR A 115 7.17 1.26 9.38
CA THR A 115 6.60 1.74 10.65
C THR A 115 5.65 2.87 10.33
N SER A 116 4.39 2.73 10.69
CA SER A 116 3.35 3.72 10.43
C SER A 116 2.65 4.12 11.74
N ILE A 117 2.40 5.42 11.87
CA ILE A 117 1.85 6.03 13.07
C ILE A 117 0.71 6.97 12.68
N VAL A 118 -0.46 6.77 13.30
CA VAL A 118 -1.54 7.75 13.28
C VAL A 118 -1.79 8.23 14.70
N ALA A 119 -1.80 9.55 14.91
CA ALA A 119 -1.90 10.16 16.23
C ALA A 119 -2.87 11.35 16.22
N GLN A 120 -3.43 11.65 17.38
CA GLN A 120 -4.25 12.82 17.61
C GLN A 120 -3.65 13.67 18.74
N ASP A 121 -3.54 14.98 18.54
CA ASP A 121 -3.19 15.90 19.63
C ASP A 121 -4.36 16.12 20.61
N ASP A 122 -4.17 17.02 21.58
CA ASP A 122 -5.13 17.35 22.63
C ASP A 122 -6.26 18.30 22.17
N ILE A 123 -6.11 18.95 21.02
CA ILE A 123 -7.14 19.80 20.40
C ILE A 123 -7.89 19.09 19.26
N GLY A 124 -7.48 17.87 18.91
CA GLY A 124 -8.20 17.00 17.98
C GLY A 124 -7.64 16.94 16.56
N ASN A 125 -6.46 17.51 16.28
CA ASN A 125 -5.81 17.38 14.98
C ASN A 125 -5.25 15.97 14.79
N ILE A 126 -5.32 15.46 13.57
CA ILE A 126 -4.76 14.17 13.17
C ILE A 126 -3.40 14.36 12.50
N TYR A 127 -2.42 13.56 12.94
CA TYR A 127 -1.08 13.46 12.38
C TYR A 127 -0.83 12.04 11.90
N HIS A 128 -0.23 11.89 10.72
CA HIS A 128 0.10 10.59 10.15
C HIS A 128 1.56 10.60 9.68
N GLY A 129 2.38 9.69 10.18
CA GLY A 129 3.78 9.62 9.86
C GLY A 129 4.20 8.20 9.62
N ARG A 130 5.16 7.99 8.72
CA ARG A 130 5.62 6.64 8.43
C ARG A 130 7.05 6.58 7.94
N ASN A 131 7.69 5.42 8.07
CA ASN A 131 8.96 5.10 7.44
C ASN A 131 8.78 3.92 6.48
N LEU A 132 9.37 4.02 5.28
CA LEU A 132 9.43 2.95 4.28
C LEU A 132 10.84 2.40 4.19
N ASP A 133 11.01 1.17 4.68
CA ASP A 133 12.25 0.44 4.60
C ASP A 133 12.14 -0.59 3.48
N TYR A 134 13.05 -0.48 2.52
CA TYR A 134 13.06 -1.34 1.35
C TYR A 134 14.50 -1.70 0.99
N GLY A 135 14.69 -2.84 0.32
CA GLY A 135 15.98 -3.18 -0.30
C GLY A 135 16.38 -2.18 -1.40
N PHE A 136 17.53 -2.38 -2.04
CA PHE A 136 17.96 -1.60 -3.22
C PHE A 136 18.05 -0.09 -3.00
N VAL A 137 18.43 0.35 -1.81
CA VAL A 137 18.48 1.77 -1.41
C VAL A 137 19.34 2.60 -2.35
N ASP A 138 20.43 2.03 -2.86
CA ASP A 138 21.32 2.66 -3.82
C ASP A 138 20.63 3.02 -5.16
N ILE A 139 19.48 2.37 -5.44
CA ILE A 139 18.59 2.61 -6.57
C ILE A 139 17.38 3.43 -6.13
N LEU A 140 16.60 2.93 -5.16
CA LEU A 140 15.28 3.47 -4.82
C LEU A 140 15.35 4.90 -4.33
N SER A 141 16.34 5.24 -3.49
CA SER A 141 16.56 6.63 -3.02
C SER A 141 16.73 7.65 -4.15
N LYS A 142 17.21 7.20 -5.32
CA LYS A 142 17.43 8.06 -6.50
C LYS A 142 16.18 8.19 -7.37
N ILE A 143 15.18 7.33 -7.19
CA ILE A 143 13.95 7.31 -7.99
C ILE A 143 12.67 7.47 -7.15
N THR A 144 12.81 7.77 -5.85
CA THR A 144 11.71 8.19 -4.99
C THR A 144 11.18 9.55 -5.44
N LEU A 145 9.86 9.62 -5.62
CA LEU A 145 9.13 10.78 -6.11
C LEU A 145 7.98 11.14 -5.16
N ASP A 146 7.78 12.43 -4.96
CA ASP A 146 6.52 12.97 -4.45
C ASP A 146 5.66 13.41 -5.64
N VAL A 147 4.55 12.72 -5.86
CA VAL A 147 3.72 12.87 -7.07
C VAL A 147 2.40 13.55 -6.73
N GLN A 148 2.09 14.66 -7.41
CA GLN A 148 0.76 15.25 -7.43
C GLN A 148 -0.02 14.73 -8.64
N PHE A 149 -1.13 14.05 -8.39
CA PHE A 149 -2.03 13.58 -9.44
C PHE A 149 -3.07 14.66 -9.72
N ILE A 150 -3.00 15.25 -10.92
CA ILE A 150 -3.77 16.44 -11.30
C ILE A 150 -4.95 16.04 -12.16
N LYS A 151 -6.17 16.41 -11.78
CA LYS A 151 -7.38 16.22 -12.59
C LYS A 151 -8.05 17.58 -12.80
N SER A 152 -8.31 17.94 -14.06
CA SER A 152 -8.92 19.22 -14.42
C SER A 152 -8.20 20.43 -13.81
N GLY A 153 -6.87 20.37 -13.76
CA GLY A 153 -6.01 21.44 -13.23
C GLY A 153 -5.91 21.53 -11.69
N GLN A 154 -6.54 20.62 -10.94
CA GLN A 154 -6.48 20.58 -9.48
C GLN A 154 -5.81 19.30 -8.98
N VAL A 155 -5.16 19.36 -7.81
CA VAL A 155 -4.60 18.17 -7.15
C VAL A 155 -5.76 17.31 -6.66
N ALA A 156 -5.98 16.16 -7.31
CA ALA A 156 -6.99 15.20 -6.89
C ALA A 156 -6.51 14.42 -5.66
N TYR A 157 -5.27 13.96 -5.70
CA TYR A 157 -4.55 13.33 -4.60
C TYR A 157 -3.04 13.43 -4.86
N GLN A 158 -2.25 13.09 -3.85
CA GLN A 158 -0.79 13.00 -3.98
C GLN A 158 -0.28 11.75 -3.27
N GLY A 159 0.91 11.30 -3.63
CA GLY A 159 1.55 10.18 -2.96
C GLY A 159 3.03 10.11 -3.22
N THR A 160 3.71 9.28 -2.45
CA THR A 160 5.13 9.02 -2.59
C THR A 160 5.31 7.64 -3.20
N THR A 161 6.13 7.55 -4.25
CA THR A 161 6.32 6.30 -5.01
C THR A 161 7.69 6.24 -5.65
N PHE A 162 8.00 5.14 -6.32
CA PHE A 162 9.22 4.98 -7.13
C PHE A 162 8.88 5.12 -8.61
N LEU A 163 9.75 5.78 -9.39
CA LEU A 163 9.56 5.84 -10.84
C LEU A 163 9.55 4.42 -11.45
N GLY A 164 8.48 4.10 -12.18
CA GLY A 164 8.23 2.75 -12.71
C GLY A 164 7.18 1.96 -11.94
N TYR A 165 6.80 2.41 -10.74
CA TYR A 165 5.75 1.84 -9.92
C TYR A 165 4.46 2.65 -10.01
N VAL A 166 3.34 2.00 -10.34
CA VAL A 166 2.04 2.67 -10.53
C VAL A 166 1.14 2.60 -9.30
N GLY A 167 1.53 1.82 -8.29
CA GLY A 167 0.87 1.79 -6.98
C GLY A 167 1.28 2.97 -6.09
N LEU A 168 0.58 3.13 -4.97
CA LEU A 168 0.96 4.04 -3.89
C LEU A 168 0.94 3.27 -2.56
N TRP A 169 2.08 3.16 -1.91
CA TRP A 169 2.13 2.70 -0.51
C TRP A 169 1.83 3.82 0.47
N THR A 170 2.04 5.07 0.05
CA THR A 170 1.83 6.24 0.88
C THR A 170 1.15 7.34 0.06
N GLY A 171 0.08 7.94 0.58
CA GLY A 171 -0.57 9.06 -0.08
C GLY A 171 -1.57 9.82 0.79
N GLN A 172 -1.97 10.98 0.28
CA GLN A 172 -3.02 11.80 0.89
C GLN A 172 -4.00 12.28 -0.17
N SER A 173 -5.27 12.29 0.21
CA SER A 173 -6.34 12.99 -0.48
C SER A 173 -6.58 14.31 0.27
N PRO A 174 -6.27 15.48 -0.32
CA PRO A 174 -6.30 16.76 0.38
C PRO A 174 -7.65 17.01 1.07
N HIS A 175 -7.60 17.41 2.34
CA HIS A 175 -8.78 17.71 3.17
C HIS A 175 -9.72 16.53 3.42
N LYS A 176 -9.30 15.29 3.15
CA LYS A 176 -10.12 14.10 3.33
C LYS A 176 -9.46 13.06 4.23
N PHE A 177 -8.37 12.45 3.76
CA PHE A 177 -7.69 11.37 4.47
C PHE A 177 -6.26 11.15 3.96
N THR A 178 -5.45 10.46 4.77
CA THR A 178 -4.11 9.96 4.46
C THR A 178 -4.10 8.45 4.61
N ILE A 179 -3.29 7.77 3.80
CA ILE A 179 -3.12 6.31 3.85
C ILE A 179 -1.64 5.99 3.79
N SER A 180 -1.23 5.04 4.64
CA SER A 180 0.00 4.28 4.47
C SER A 180 -0.31 2.78 4.54
N GLY A 181 0.47 1.96 3.85
CA GLY A 181 0.36 0.51 3.89
C GLY A 181 1.65 -0.14 4.39
N ASP A 182 1.50 -1.11 5.28
CA ASP A 182 2.62 -1.89 5.83
C ASP A 182 2.41 -3.37 5.49
N GLU A 183 3.46 -4.07 5.07
CA GLU A 183 3.37 -5.48 4.69
C GLU A 183 2.98 -6.36 5.87
N ARG A 184 2.10 -7.33 5.63
CA ARG A 184 1.77 -8.43 6.55
C ARG A 184 2.20 -9.74 5.90
N ASP A 185 3.23 -10.38 6.44
CA ASP A 185 3.74 -11.62 5.85
C ASP A 185 2.73 -12.77 6.03
N GLY A 186 2.25 -13.27 4.88
CA GLY A 186 1.32 -14.40 4.78
C GLY A 186 1.90 -15.62 4.04
N GLY A 187 3.22 -15.69 3.82
CA GLY A 187 3.90 -16.81 3.16
C GLY A 187 4.02 -16.69 1.63
N ARG A 188 3.97 -17.83 0.90
CA ARG A 188 4.23 -17.97 -0.56
C ARG A 188 3.51 -16.91 -1.41
N TRP A 189 4.18 -15.78 -1.64
CA TRP A 189 3.51 -14.59 -2.15
C TRP A 189 3.25 -14.68 -3.65
N TRP A 190 4.24 -15.10 -4.46
CA TRP A 190 4.14 -15.11 -5.92
C TRP A 190 3.00 -15.98 -6.48
N GLU A 191 2.89 -17.23 -6.04
CA GLU A 191 1.89 -18.19 -6.55
C GLU A 191 0.47 -17.71 -6.24
N ASN A 192 0.28 -17.24 -5.01
CA ASN A 192 -0.98 -16.76 -4.51
C ASN A 192 -1.38 -15.39 -5.08
N ALA A 193 -0.40 -14.49 -5.24
CA ALA A 193 -0.63 -13.15 -5.74
C ALA A 193 -1.02 -13.19 -7.21
N ILE A 194 -0.34 -14.00 -8.02
CA ILE A 194 -0.68 -14.17 -9.44
C ILE A 194 -2.09 -14.76 -9.57
N ALA A 195 -2.41 -15.81 -8.81
CA ALA A 195 -3.75 -16.42 -8.85
C ALA A 195 -4.84 -15.44 -8.39
N ALA A 196 -4.61 -14.68 -7.32
CA ALA A 196 -5.55 -13.66 -6.85
C ALA A 196 -5.70 -12.53 -7.87
N PHE A 197 -4.62 -12.14 -8.53
CA PHE A 197 -4.64 -11.10 -9.56
C PHE A 197 -5.42 -11.53 -10.81
N LEU A 198 -5.27 -12.79 -11.24
CA LEU A 198 -6.07 -13.36 -12.32
C LEU A 198 -7.56 -13.41 -11.97
N ASN A 199 -7.90 -13.46 -10.67
CA ASN A 199 -9.26 -13.30 -10.16
C ASN A 199 -9.70 -11.82 -10.02
N ARG A 200 -8.94 -10.88 -10.59
CA ARG A 200 -9.18 -9.41 -10.57
C ARG A 200 -9.12 -8.78 -9.17
N ASN A 201 -8.45 -9.41 -8.21
CA ASN A 201 -8.15 -8.75 -6.94
C ASN A 201 -7.08 -7.67 -7.14
N TYR A 202 -7.15 -6.61 -6.35
CA TYR A 202 -6.19 -5.52 -6.42
C TYR A 202 -4.85 -5.89 -5.77
N PRO A 203 -3.71 -5.51 -6.38
CA PRO A 203 -2.48 -5.28 -5.63
C PRO A 203 -2.75 -4.30 -4.48
N VAL A 204 -2.10 -4.52 -3.34
CA VAL A 204 -2.44 -3.81 -2.09
C VAL A 204 -2.17 -2.32 -2.21
N SER A 205 -1.09 -1.92 -2.87
CA SER A 205 -0.76 -0.50 -3.11
C SER A 205 -1.62 0.13 -4.22
N TRP A 206 -2.16 -0.68 -5.14
CA TRP A 206 -3.04 -0.20 -6.20
C TRP A 206 -4.41 0.15 -5.63
N LEU A 207 -4.90 -0.64 -4.68
CA LEU A 207 -6.11 -0.33 -3.94
C LEU A 207 -5.97 0.98 -3.14
N VAL A 208 -4.80 1.27 -2.59
CA VAL A 208 -4.54 2.57 -1.92
C VAL A 208 -4.67 3.72 -2.91
N ARG A 209 -4.03 3.63 -4.08
CA ARG A 209 -4.13 4.67 -5.13
C ARG A 209 -5.57 4.84 -5.65
N ASP A 210 -6.27 3.74 -5.87
CA ASP A 210 -7.68 3.74 -6.27
C ASP A 210 -8.56 4.39 -5.19
N THR A 211 -8.31 4.08 -3.91
CA THR A 211 -9.02 4.70 -2.78
C THR A 211 -8.73 6.21 -2.69
N LEU A 212 -7.49 6.65 -2.88
CA LEU A 212 -7.13 8.07 -2.91
C LEU A 212 -7.84 8.84 -4.05
N SER A 213 -8.10 8.15 -5.18
CA SER A 213 -8.81 8.71 -6.33
C SER A 213 -10.32 8.79 -6.11
N GLU A 214 -10.92 7.74 -5.55
CA GLU A 214 -12.37 7.54 -5.59
C GLU A 214 -13.08 7.80 -4.27
N ALA A 215 -12.42 7.67 -3.11
CA ALA A 215 -13.09 7.84 -1.83
C ALA A 215 -13.42 9.31 -1.52
N GLU A 216 -14.61 9.52 -0.99
CA GLU A 216 -15.13 10.85 -0.69
C GLU A 216 -14.58 11.41 0.63
N ASP A 217 -14.37 10.55 1.61
CA ASP A 217 -13.96 10.88 2.97
C ASP A 217 -13.25 9.71 3.67
N PHE A 218 -12.87 9.91 4.94
CA PHE A 218 -12.20 8.91 5.77
C PHE A 218 -13.03 7.62 5.93
N GLN A 219 -14.34 7.70 6.13
CA GLN A 219 -15.18 6.52 6.35
C GLN A 219 -15.30 5.68 5.08
N SER A 220 -15.51 6.34 3.93
CA SER A 220 -15.50 5.72 2.61
C SER A 220 -14.16 5.05 2.32
N ALA A 221 -13.04 5.71 2.66
CA ALA A 221 -11.71 5.13 2.52
C ALA A 221 -11.53 3.87 3.39
N VAL A 222 -11.93 3.90 4.66
CA VAL A 222 -11.88 2.74 5.56
C VAL A 222 -12.73 1.59 5.04
N LEU A 223 -13.95 1.85 4.57
CA LEU A 223 -14.84 0.81 4.03
C LEU A 223 -14.27 0.15 2.78
N ARG A 224 -13.71 0.93 1.84
CA ARG A 224 -13.04 0.41 0.64
C ARG A 224 -11.82 -0.45 1.00
N LEU A 225 -10.95 0.09 1.85
CA LEU A 225 -9.72 -0.57 2.30
C LEU A 225 -9.99 -1.77 3.22
N ALA A 226 -11.15 -1.87 3.85
CA ALA A 226 -11.55 -3.05 4.62
C ALA A 226 -12.19 -4.13 3.74
N GLY A 227 -13.03 -3.74 2.77
CA GLY A 227 -13.93 -4.66 2.06
C GLY A 227 -13.45 -5.15 0.69
N ILE A 228 -12.64 -4.38 -0.03
CA ILE A 228 -12.26 -4.75 -1.41
C ILE A 228 -11.21 -5.89 -1.38
N PRO A 229 -11.39 -6.98 -2.15
CA PRO A 229 -10.43 -8.08 -2.23
C PRO A 229 -9.05 -7.65 -2.75
N ILE A 230 -8.00 -8.20 -2.12
CA ILE A 230 -6.59 -7.89 -2.41
C ILE A 230 -5.78 -9.18 -2.63
N ILE A 231 -4.61 -9.05 -3.25
CA ILE A 231 -3.74 -10.20 -3.59
C ILE A 231 -2.85 -10.68 -2.44
N ALA A 232 -2.53 -9.79 -1.49
CA ALA A 232 -1.65 -10.05 -0.36
C ALA A 232 -2.26 -9.51 0.94
N GLU A 233 -1.75 -9.97 2.08
CA GLU A 233 -2.14 -9.43 3.38
C GLU A 233 -1.40 -8.12 3.64
N VAL A 234 -2.00 -7.21 4.41
CA VAL A 234 -1.46 -5.86 4.61
C VAL A 234 -2.04 -5.24 5.87
N TYR A 235 -1.38 -4.24 6.42
CA TYR A 235 -1.97 -3.30 7.35
C TYR A 235 -2.20 -1.97 6.63
N TYR A 236 -3.42 -1.46 6.62
CA TYR A 236 -3.68 -0.09 6.16
C TYR A 236 -3.85 0.82 7.36
N ILE A 237 -3.01 1.85 7.43
CA ILE A 237 -3.13 2.91 8.42
C ILE A 237 -3.79 4.08 7.71
N VAL A 238 -4.86 4.61 8.31
CA VAL A 238 -5.66 5.69 7.72
C VAL A 238 -5.81 6.79 8.76
N GLY A 239 -5.56 8.04 8.36
CA GLY A 239 -5.87 9.24 9.14
C GLY A 239 -6.92 10.07 8.42
N GLY A 240 -7.88 10.65 9.13
CA GLY A 240 -8.87 11.59 8.61
C GLY A 240 -8.57 13.03 9.01
N VAL A 241 -9.59 13.87 8.96
CA VAL A 241 -9.49 15.32 9.25
C VAL A 241 -10.19 15.73 10.53
N SER A 242 -11.00 14.84 11.11
CA SER A 242 -11.77 15.09 12.32
C SER A 242 -11.19 14.31 13.52
N PRO A 243 -11.44 14.77 14.76
CA PRO A 243 -11.05 14.03 15.94
C PRO A 243 -11.55 12.58 15.90
N LYS A 244 -10.70 11.64 16.35
CA LYS A 244 -10.89 10.18 16.36
C LYS A 244 -10.82 9.51 14.99
N GLU A 245 -10.65 10.25 13.90
CA GLU A 245 -10.44 9.67 12.57
C GLU A 245 -9.00 9.19 12.41
N GLY A 246 -8.69 8.06 13.05
CA GLY A 246 -7.48 7.30 12.82
C GLY A 246 -7.77 5.82 13.02
N MET A 247 -7.26 4.98 12.12
CA MET A 247 -7.56 3.56 12.09
C MET A 247 -6.35 2.77 11.59
N VAL A 248 -6.07 1.64 12.23
CA VAL A 248 -5.26 0.57 11.64
C VAL A 248 -6.21 -0.56 11.23
N ILE A 249 -6.15 -0.96 9.96
CA ILE A 249 -6.95 -2.03 9.38
C ILE A 249 -6.01 -3.21 9.13
N THR A 250 -6.10 -4.26 9.94
CA THR A 250 -5.37 -5.50 9.67
C THR A 250 -6.14 -6.30 8.62
N ARG A 251 -5.55 -6.51 7.43
CA ARG A 251 -6.22 -7.11 6.28
C ARG A 251 -5.70 -8.50 5.95
N ASN A 252 -6.66 -9.42 5.84
CA ASN A 252 -6.51 -10.62 5.03
C ASN A 252 -6.94 -10.31 3.58
N ARG A 253 -6.65 -11.23 2.64
CA ARG A 253 -7.01 -11.10 1.22
C ARG A 253 -8.50 -10.83 0.97
N ARG A 254 -9.37 -11.42 1.79
CA ARG A 254 -10.84 -11.37 1.60
C ARG A 254 -11.58 -10.38 2.50
N GLY A 255 -10.90 -9.75 3.46
CA GLY A 255 -11.54 -8.85 4.41
C GLY A 255 -10.66 -8.51 5.61
N PRO A 256 -11.18 -7.73 6.58
CA PRO A 256 -10.41 -7.33 7.74
C PRO A 256 -10.32 -8.48 8.76
N ALA A 257 -9.12 -8.71 9.27
CA ALA A 257 -8.91 -9.51 10.48
C ALA A 257 -9.24 -8.70 11.74
N ASP A 258 -8.94 -7.39 11.73
CA ASP A 258 -9.23 -6.46 12.81
C ASP A 258 -9.38 -5.02 12.31
N LEU A 259 -10.12 -4.21 13.07
CA LEU A 259 -10.25 -2.75 12.89
C LEU A 259 -9.89 -2.07 14.21
N TRP A 260 -8.76 -1.36 14.23
CA TRP A 260 -8.20 -0.76 15.43
C TRP A 260 -8.23 0.78 15.39
N PRO A 261 -9.35 1.40 15.81
CA PRO A 261 -9.51 2.86 15.77
C PRO A 261 -8.72 3.55 16.88
N LEU A 262 -8.43 4.83 16.70
CA LEU A 262 -8.03 5.71 17.81
C LEU A 262 -9.09 5.71 18.92
N ASN A 263 -8.65 5.80 20.17
CA ASN A 263 -9.54 5.99 21.32
C ASN A 263 -8.94 7.00 22.30
N PRO A 264 -8.93 8.31 21.95
CA PRO A 264 -8.31 9.34 22.79
C PRO A 264 -8.97 9.44 24.18
N LEU A 265 -10.28 9.18 24.27
CA LEU A 265 -11.00 9.18 25.55
C LEU A 265 -10.56 8.04 26.49
N GLY A 266 -10.12 6.91 25.92
CA GLY A 266 -9.50 5.81 26.65
C GLY A 266 -7.98 5.94 26.80
N GLY A 267 -7.39 7.11 26.50
CA GLY A 267 -5.96 7.36 26.55
C GLY A 267 -5.15 6.85 25.36
N ALA A 268 -5.79 6.17 24.39
CA ALA A 268 -5.15 5.69 23.17
C ALA A 268 -5.21 6.75 22.06
N TRP A 269 -4.45 7.82 22.23
CA TRP A 269 -4.36 8.96 21.30
C TRP A 269 -3.44 8.71 20.09
N PHE A 270 -2.77 7.56 20.01
CA PHE A 270 -2.05 7.12 18.82
C PHE A 270 -2.23 5.63 18.57
N ARG A 271 -1.98 5.21 17.31
CA ARG A 271 -1.73 3.82 16.91
C ARG A 271 -0.37 3.74 16.24
N VAL A 272 0.35 2.65 16.50
CA VAL A 272 1.62 2.31 15.87
C VAL A 272 1.45 0.94 15.24
N GLU A 273 1.68 0.86 13.94
CA GLU A 273 1.75 -0.39 13.21
C GLU A 273 3.14 -0.54 12.57
N THR A 274 3.59 -1.78 12.46
CA THR A 274 4.84 -2.15 11.79
C THR A 274 4.52 -3.31 10.85
N ASN A 275 5.05 -4.52 11.07
CA ASN A 275 4.83 -5.66 10.18
C ASN A 275 4.28 -6.92 10.88
N TYR A 276 3.71 -6.78 12.08
CA TYR A 276 3.17 -7.90 12.86
C TYR A 276 1.88 -7.52 13.58
N ASP A 277 0.98 -8.48 13.81
CA ASP A 277 -0.34 -8.19 14.37
C ASP A 277 -0.25 -7.49 15.74
N HIS A 278 -1.11 -6.49 15.99
CA HIS A 278 -1.06 -5.68 17.23
C HIS A 278 -1.36 -6.44 18.52
N TRP A 279 -2.09 -7.55 18.42
CA TRP A 279 -2.39 -8.46 19.54
C TRP A 279 -1.31 -9.52 19.78
N THR A 280 -0.25 -9.53 18.99
CA THR A 280 0.85 -10.50 19.12
C THR A 280 2.08 -9.87 19.76
N THR A 281 2.97 -10.71 20.30
CA THR A 281 4.26 -10.25 20.80
C THR A 281 5.18 -9.89 19.63
N PRO A 282 5.87 -8.75 19.65
CA PRO A 282 6.89 -8.42 18.66
C PRO A 282 7.90 -9.57 18.51
N PRO A 283 8.30 -9.90 17.28
CA PRO A 283 9.33 -10.91 17.07
C PRO A 283 10.65 -10.47 17.75
N PRO A 284 11.42 -11.40 18.37
CA PRO A 284 12.62 -11.04 19.13
C PRO A 284 13.71 -10.32 18.33
N PHE A 285 13.68 -10.44 17.01
CA PHE A 285 14.64 -9.85 16.09
C PHE A 285 14.18 -8.50 15.51
N ASP A 286 12.90 -8.12 15.68
CA ASP A 286 12.33 -6.86 15.19
C ASP A 286 11.26 -6.33 16.17
N ASP A 287 11.66 -5.45 17.08
CA ASP A 287 10.76 -4.78 18.03
C ASP A 287 10.73 -3.25 17.84
N ARG A 288 10.54 -2.82 16.59
CA ARG A 288 10.37 -1.39 16.26
C ARG A 288 9.14 -0.77 16.92
N ARG A 289 8.04 -1.52 17.10
CA ARG A 289 6.81 -1.03 17.73
C ARG A 289 7.08 -0.54 19.15
N THR A 290 7.80 -1.29 19.99
CA THR A 290 8.06 -0.88 21.37
C THR A 290 8.88 0.40 21.45
N ALA A 291 9.89 0.56 20.57
CA ALA A 291 10.69 1.77 20.49
C ALA A 291 9.83 2.99 20.11
N ALA A 292 8.99 2.87 19.07
CA ALA A 292 8.10 3.93 18.63
C ALA A 292 7.06 4.31 19.71
N ILE A 293 6.44 3.33 20.37
CA ILE A 293 5.50 3.57 21.48
C ILE A 293 6.20 4.31 22.63
N LYS A 294 7.41 3.89 23.01
CA LYS A 294 8.18 4.55 24.07
C LYS A 294 8.48 6.01 23.73
N ALA A 295 8.85 6.29 22.48
CA ALA A 295 9.13 7.64 22.03
C ALA A 295 7.86 8.51 21.95
N LEU A 296 6.73 7.98 21.48
CA LEU A 296 5.44 8.69 21.50
C LEU A 296 4.97 9.01 22.92
N ASN A 297 5.12 8.06 23.85
CA ASN A 297 4.81 8.29 25.26
C ASN A 297 5.71 9.36 25.89
N ALA A 298 7.00 9.39 25.53
CA ALA A 298 7.93 10.42 25.99
C ALA A 298 7.63 11.81 25.39
N THR A 299 7.20 11.86 24.13
CA THR A 299 6.73 13.09 23.47
C THR A 299 5.46 13.61 24.16
N GLY A 300 4.48 12.73 24.40
CA GLY A 300 3.20 13.06 25.00
C GLY A 300 2.23 13.74 24.02
N GLN A 301 0.93 13.59 24.28
CA GLN A 301 -0.15 14.04 23.38
C GLN A 301 -0.10 15.55 23.08
N HIS A 302 0.22 16.38 24.09
CA HIS A 302 0.30 17.84 23.94
C HIS A 302 1.42 18.29 23.00
N ASN A 303 2.50 17.50 22.84
CA ASN A 303 3.67 17.90 22.07
C ASN A 303 3.77 17.20 20.70
N ILE A 304 2.75 16.42 20.32
CA ILE A 304 2.76 15.76 19.01
C ILE A 304 2.56 16.80 17.90
N ASN A 305 3.45 16.79 16.92
CA ASN A 305 3.42 17.63 15.72
C ASN A 305 4.29 16.96 14.63
N PHE A 306 4.47 17.61 13.47
CA PHE A 306 5.27 17.02 12.39
C PHE A 306 6.72 16.74 12.78
N ASP A 307 7.36 17.68 13.47
CA ASP A 307 8.77 17.55 13.84
C ASP A 307 8.97 16.44 14.88
N THR A 308 8.07 16.34 15.86
CA THR A 308 8.16 15.29 16.88
C THR A 308 7.76 13.93 16.32
N LEU A 309 6.79 13.86 15.41
CA LEU A 309 6.42 12.63 14.73
C LEU A 309 7.54 12.13 13.79
N PHE A 310 8.16 13.04 13.04
CA PHE A 310 9.30 12.72 12.17
C PHE A 310 10.47 12.11 12.97
N LYS A 311 10.80 12.69 14.13
CA LYS A 311 11.83 12.14 15.03
C LYS A 311 11.49 10.74 15.56
N VAL A 312 10.21 10.41 15.75
CA VAL A 312 9.81 9.05 16.13
C VAL A 312 10.01 8.08 14.98
N THR A 313 9.75 8.51 13.74
CA THR A 313 9.95 7.66 12.55
C THR A 313 11.41 7.47 12.16
N GLU A 314 12.33 8.31 12.66
CA GLU A 314 13.79 8.18 12.48
C GLU A 314 14.48 7.28 13.53
N LEU A 315 13.71 6.60 14.40
CA LEU A 315 14.32 5.73 15.40
C LEU A 315 15.08 4.59 14.70
N PRO A 316 16.35 4.34 15.08
CA PRO A 316 17.17 3.35 14.41
C PRO A 316 16.52 1.97 14.50
N ASP A 317 16.34 1.35 13.33
CA ASP A 317 15.83 -0.01 13.22
C ASP A 317 16.93 -1.00 13.64
N PRO A 318 16.74 -1.81 14.70
CA PRO A 318 17.70 -2.84 15.09
C PRO A 318 17.98 -3.87 13.98
N CYS A 319 17.13 -3.97 12.96
CA CYS A 319 17.28 -4.94 11.88
C CYS A 319 18.38 -4.60 10.87
N HIS A 320 18.81 -3.33 10.70
CA HIS A 320 19.52 -2.96 9.47
C HIS A 320 20.72 -2.01 9.63
N ALA A 321 21.91 -2.60 9.79
CA ALA A 321 23.14 -1.99 9.29
C ALA A 321 23.21 -2.18 7.75
N GLY A 322 22.46 -1.40 6.97
CA GLY A 322 22.60 -1.40 5.49
C GLY A 322 21.36 -1.12 4.63
N CYS A 323 20.17 -1.04 5.21
CA CYS A 323 19.00 -0.47 4.52
C CYS A 323 18.97 1.05 4.74
N GLY A 324 18.46 1.78 3.76
CA GLY A 324 18.31 3.22 3.80
C GLY A 324 16.87 3.57 4.10
N GLU A 325 16.74 4.51 5.01
CA GLU A 325 15.48 4.99 5.55
C GLU A 325 14.82 5.95 4.55
N CYS A 326 13.56 5.72 4.21
CA CYS A 326 12.70 6.74 3.61
C CYS A 326 11.64 7.13 4.64
N ALA A 327 12.04 7.94 5.63
CA ALA A 327 11.13 8.54 6.59
C ALA A 327 10.29 9.62 5.90
N LEU A 328 8.97 9.49 6.00
CA LEU A 328 8.01 10.41 5.40
C LEU A 328 6.85 10.70 6.35
N VAL A 329 6.63 11.97 6.65
CA VAL A 329 5.49 12.41 7.45
C VAL A 329 4.45 13.06 6.55
N MET A 330 3.21 12.53 6.56
CA MET A 330 2.09 12.99 5.74
C MET A 330 1.01 13.67 6.59
N GLN A 331 0.65 14.90 6.26
CA GLN A 331 -0.44 15.60 6.95
C GLN A 331 -1.77 15.41 6.20
N THR A 332 -2.84 15.04 6.91
CA THR A 332 -4.21 15.02 6.34
C THR A 332 -4.78 16.38 5.95
N ALA A 333 -4.05 17.46 6.24
CA ALA A 333 -4.48 18.83 6.06
C ALA A 333 -3.29 19.72 5.65
N LEU A 334 -3.11 19.96 4.35
CA LEU A 334 -2.58 21.26 3.94
C LEU A 334 -3.63 22.29 4.37
N ARG A 335 -3.48 22.89 5.56
CA ARG A 335 -4.42 23.89 6.04
C ARG A 335 -4.35 25.11 5.10
N ALA A 336 -5.41 25.36 4.34
CA ALA A 336 -5.66 26.69 3.77
C ALA A 336 -6.08 27.63 4.92
N PRO A 337 -5.69 28.92 4.92
CA PRO A 337 -6.05 29.86 5.97
C PRO A 337 -7.58 30.01 6.05
N SER A 338 -8.08 30.06 7.29
CA SER A 338 -9.49 30.16 7.66
C SER A 338 -10.27 31.23 6.87
N GLY A 339 -11.32 30.81 6.18
CA GLY A 339 -12.42 31.62 5.64
C GLY A 339 -13.77 31.05 6.10
N PRO A 340 -14.86 31.83 6.08
CA PRO A 340 -16.00 31.62 6.98
C PRO A 340 -16.85 30.40 6.60
N GLU A 341 -17.40 29.80 7.65
CA GLU A 341 -18.27 28.62 7.68
C GLU A 341 -19.41 28.67 6.65
N SER A 342 -19.69 27.53 6.02
CA SER A 342 -20.95 27.23 5.35
C SER A 342 -21.53 25.92 5.92
N PRO A 343 -22.87 25.75 5.90
CA PRO A 343 -23.56 25.00 6.95
C PRO A 343 -23.57 23.47 6.75
N LEU A 344 -23.59 22.80 7.90
CA LEU A 344 -23.67 21.36 8.14
C LEU A 344 -24.68 20.62 7.25
N SER A 345 -24.25 19.48 6.68
CA SER A 345 -25.14 18.52 6.04
C SER A 345 -25.82 17.60 7.08
N PRO A 346 -27.09 17.21 6.89
CA PRO A 346 -27.83 16.41 7.86
C PRO A 346 -27.60 14.91 7.60
N CYS A 347 -26.50 14.37 8.12
CA CYS A 347 -26.30 12.92 8.29
C CYS A 347 -25.62 12.58 9.62
N ALA A 348 -25.77 13.44 10.62
CA ALA A 348 -25.35 13.19 11.99
C ALA A 348 -26.54 12.66 12.80
N GLU A 349 -27.06 11.47 12.47
CA GLU A 349 -27.97 10.73 13.36
C GLU A 349 -28.17 9.28 12.86
N SER A 350 -27.21 8.39 13.13
CA SER A 350 -27.53 6.97 13.39
C SER A 350 -26.38 6.28 14.14
N HIS A 351 -26.65 5.98 15.41
CA HIS A 351 -25.78 5.17 16.27
C HIS A 351 -25.93 3.68 15.92
N ASN A 352 -25.25 3.20 14.87
CA ASN A 352 -24.75 1.82 14.82
C ASN A 352 -23.96 1.56 13.52
N LEU A 353 -22.63 1.43 13.63
CA LEU A 353 -21.75 1.04 12.52
C LEU A 353 -22.13 -0.34 11.96
N LEU A 354 -22.64 -1.24 12.81
CA LEU A 354 -23.00 -2.61 12.46
C LEU A 354 -24.25 -2.69 11.56
N THR A 355 -25.20 -1.76 11.71
CA THR A 355 -26.45 -1.75 10.94
C THR A 355 -26.24 -1.19 9.53
N CYS A 356 -25.31 -0.24 9.36
CA CYS A 356 -24.91 0.27 8.04
C CYS A 356 -24.19 -0.79 7.21
N ILE A 357 -23.33 -1.61 7.84
CA ILE A 357 -22.63 -2.73 7.18
C ILE A 357 -23.60 -3.81 6.70
N LEU A 358 -24.64 -4.10 7.48
CA LEU A 358 -25.63 -5.12 7.10
C LEU A 358 -26.64 -4.64 6.05
N SER A 359 -26.88 -3.32 5.94
CA SER A 359 -27.87 -2.78 5.01
C SER A 359 -27.33 -2.51 3.61
N SER A 360 -26.01 -2.39 3.42
CA SER A 360 -25.39 -2.09 2.12
C SER A 360 -25.06 -3.33 1.27
N CYS A 361 -25.21 -4.56 1.81
CA CYS A 361 -24.80 -5.80 1.15
C CYS A 361 -25.96 -6.71 0.67
N LEU A 362 -27.21 -6.26 0.62
CA LEU A 362 -28.33 -7.15 0.28
C LEU A 362 -29.11 -6.73 -0.97
N ASP A 363 -28.77 -7.37 -2.08
CA ASP A 363 -29.66 -7.56 -3.22
C ASP A 363 -30.80 -8.53 -2.80
N LYS A 364 -32.04 -8.05 -2.83
CA LYS A 364 -33.22 -8.69 -2.20
C LYS A 364 -33.67 -9.99 -2.86
N SER A 365 -33.02 -10.44 -3.94
CA SER A 365 -33.35 -11.70 -4.62
C SER A 365 -32.54 -12.91 -4.10
N ALA A 366 -31.35 -12.70 -3.51
CA ALA A 366 -30.47 -13.78 -3.08
C ALA A 366 -30.80 -14.36 -1.69
N ALA A 367 -31.46 -13.58 -0.83
CA ALA A 367 -31.74 -13.95 0.56
C ALA A 367 -32.74 -15.12 0.70
N SER A 368 -33.69 -15.25 -0.23
CA SER A 368 -34.72 -16.32 -0.19
C SER A 368 -34.13 -17.70 -0.55
N PHE A 369 -33.14 -17.73 -1.45
CA PHE A 369 -32.47 -18.96 -1.88
C PHE A 369 -31.47 -19.46 -0.84
N ALA A 370 -30.71 -18.54 -0.23
CA ALA A 370 -29.72 -18.87 0.80
C ALA A 370 -30.36 -19.39 2.10
N LEU A 371 -31.48 -18.80 2.57
CA LEU A 371 -32.19 -19.31 3.76
C LEU A 371 -32.78 -20.70 3.56
N THR A 372 -33.17 -21.04 2.33
CA THR A 372 -33.74 -22.36 2.01
C THR A 372 -32.66 -23.45 1.95
N GLN A 373 -31.46 -23.15 1.46
CA GLN A 373 -30.32 -24.08 1.49
C GLN A 373 -29.66 -24.20 2.87
N PHE A 374 -29.65 -23.12 3.67
CA PHE A 374 -29.07 -23.16 5.02
C PHE A 374 -29.88 -24.05 5.98
N ARG A 375 -31.21 -24.13 5.80
CA ARG A 375 -32.07 -25.07 6.55
C ARG A 375 -31.93 -26.53 6.13
N GLN A 376 -31.47 -26.81 4.91
CA GLN A 376 -31.33 -28.18 4.41
C GLN A 376 -29.95 -28.80 4.69
N ARG A 377 -28.92 -28.00 4.99
CA ARG A 377 -27.54 -28.48 5.21
C ARG A 377 -27.14 -28.68 6.68
N HIS A 378 -28.01 -28.39 7.65
CA HIS A 378 -27.72 -28.59 9.08
C HIS A 378 -28.23 -29.90 9.70
N THR A 379 -28.55 -30.90 8.87
CA THR A 379 -28.82 -32.27 9.32
C THR A 379 -28.17 -33.29 8.38
N ALA A 380 -26.83 -33.34 8.32
CA ALA A 380 -26.10 -34.56 7.95
C ALA A 380 -24.58 -34.42 8.18
N ALA A 381 -24.09 -35.26 9.09
CA ALA A 381 -22.79 -35.95 9.06
C ALA A 381 -21.49 -35.20 9.42
N ASN A 382 -21.03 -35.49 10.64
CA ASN A 382 -19.63 -35.84 10.97
C ASN A 382 -19.05 -36.84 9.95
N ASP A 383 -17.78 -36.67 9.57
CA ASP A 383 -16.66 -37.56 9.97
C ASP A 383 -15.32 -37.14 9.32
N LYS A 384 -14.22 -37.51 10.00
CA LYS A 384 -12.78 -37.33 9.69
C LYS A 384 -12.31 -38.03 8.40
N PHE A 385 -11.05 -37.72 8.01
CA PHE A 385 -10.12 -38.33 7.03
C PHE A 385 -9.90 -37.44 5.79
N GLU A 386 -8.70 -37.16 5.26
CA GLU A 386 -7.31 -37.59 5.49
C GLU A 386 -6.39 -36.54 4.82
N GLU A 387 -5.20 -36.30 5.38
CA GLU A 387 -4.09 -35.59 4.72
C GLU A 387 -3.51 -36.45 3.56
N ASP A 388 -2.73 -35.80 2.68
CA ASP A 388 -1.97 -36.34 1.55
C ASP A 388 -2.69 -36.49 0.20
N PHE A 389 -2.66 -35.41 -0.60
CA PHE A 389 -2.76 -35.49 -2.07
C PHE A 389 -1.77 -34.52 -2.76
N LEU A 390 -0.56 -35.04 -2.96
CA LEU A 390 0.44 -34.91 -4.04
C LEU A 390 0.70 -33.58 -4.80
N GLU A 391 1.98 -33.21 -4.75
CA GLU A 391 2.69 -32.01 -5.22
C GLU A 391 2.91 -31.90 -6.75
N GLU A 392 2.58 -32.94 -7.54
CA GLU A 392 2.71 -32.92 -9.02
C GLU A 392 1.40 -32.60 -9.75
N ASP A 393 0.25 -32.97 -9.17
CA ASP A 393 -1.06 -32.74 -9.80
C ASP A 393 -1.46 -31.26 -9.78
N PHE A 394 -0.97 -30.47 -8.82
CA PHE A 394 -1.26 -29.02 -8.73
C PHE A 394 -0.49 -28.17 -9.76
N LYS A 395 0.71 -28.61 -10.17
CA LYS A 395 1.47 -28.01 -11.28
C LYS A 395 0.78 -28.30 -12.61
N MET A 396 0.26 -29.51 -12.78
CA MET A 396 -0.56 -29.87 -13.93
C MET A 396 -1.88 -29.09 -13.93
N PHE A 397 -2.52 -28.87 -12.77
CA PHE A 397 -3.79 -28.13 -12.68
C PHE A 397 -3.65 -26.66 -13.08
N THR A 398 -2.59 -25.98 -12.64
CA THR A 398 -2.30 -24.58 -13.00
C THR A 398 -1.90 -24.43 -14.47
N VAL A 399 -1.10 -25.34 -15.02
CA VAL A 399 -0.79 -25.37 -16.46
C VAL A 399 -2.05 -25.69 -17.29
N PHE A 400 -2.91 -26.59 -16.82
CA PHE A 400 -4.15 -26.98 -17.49
C PHE A 400 -5.21 -25.87 -17.47
N GLU A 401 -5.34 -25.11 -16.38
CA GLU A 401 -6.21 -23.93 -16.32
C GLU A 401 -5.70 -22.78 -17.20
N ILE A 402 -4.38 -22.56 -17.26
CA ILE A 402 -3.77 -21.57 -18.17
C ILE A 402 -3.94 -21.99 -19.64
N GLN A 403 -3.70 -23.27 -19.97
CA GLN A 403 -3.91 -23.79 -21.33
C GLN A 403 -5.39 -23.80 -21.74
N ASN A 404 -6.31 -24.10 -20.82
CA ASN A 404 -7.74 -24.03 -21.09
C ASN A 404 -8.23 -22.58 -21.21
N ALA A 405 -7.64 -21.62 -20.50
CA ALA A 405 -7.90 -20.21 -20.72
C ALA A 405 -7.45 -19.79 -22.14
N THR A 406 -6.30 -20.28 -22.62
CA THR A 406 -5.86 -20.05 -24.01
C THR A 406 -6.82 -20.68 -25.03
N ALA A 407 -7.33 -21.89 -24.78
CA ALA A 407 -8.30 -22.57 -25.65
C ALA A 407 -9.70 -21.92 -25.64
N LEU A 408 -10.12 -21.36 -24.50
CA LEU A 408 -11.37 -20.59 -24.38
C LEU A 408 -11.27 -19.26 -25.14
N ILE A 409 -10.11 -18.60 -25.10
CA ILE A 409 -9.83 -17.36 -25.84
C ILE A 409 -9.79 -17.61 -27.36
N GLN A 410 -9.25 -18.74 -27.82
CA GLN A 410 -9.29 -19.12 -29.24
C GLN A 410 -10.71 -19.42 -29.75
N ARG A 411 -11.64 -19.87 -28.89
CA ARG A 411 -13.05 -20.09 -29.27
C ARG A 411 -13.90 -18.83 -29.26
N VAL A 412 -13.59 -17.85 -28.40
CA VAL A 412 -14.32 -16.58 -28.35
C VAL A 412 -13.84 -15.61 -29.45
N GLY A 413 -12.61 -15.77 -29.95
CA GLY A 413 -12.06 -14.96 -31.04
C GLY A 413 -12.53 -15.30 -32.46
N THR A 414 -13.36 -16.33 -32.65
CA THR A 414 -13.89 -16.71 -33.98
C THR A 414 -15.36 -16.31 -34.22
N ASP A 415 -16.03 -15.75 -33.22
CA ASP A 415 -17.44 -15.29 -33.32
C ASP A 415 -17.61 -13.79 -32.97
N LEU A 416 -16.61 -12.95 -33.29
CA LEU A 416 -16.73 -11.49 -33.33
C LEU A 416 -16.21 -10.90 -34.63
#